data_AF-A0AAV5CSE8-F1
#
_entry.id   AF-A0AAV5CSE8-F1
#
_cell.length_a   1.000
_cell.length_b   1.000
_cell.length_c   1.000
_cell.angle_alpha   90.00
_cell.angle_beta   90.00
_cell.angle_gamma   90.00
#
_symmetry.space_group_name_H-M   'P 1'
#
loop_
_entity.id
_entity.type
_entity.pdbx_description
1 polymer ?
#
loop_
_entity_poly.entity_id
_entity_poly.type
_entity_poly.pdbx_seq_one_letter_code
_entity_poly.pdbx_strand_id
1 'polypeptide(L)'
;MTGSHQHTFMDIGCHPGFNVLCMPYSRSGGDRLFAMYIYLPDECDGLPGLMRQQSSDPAAFVHKGVMPEKPVTVGELKIPKFEVSLKVEASRLLCDLGLHLPFHPAANSFSGLILDSPPEMAVCPCRLYATSASSMSTRKGQWLLRALLEK
;
A
#
# COMPACT_ATOMS: atom_id res chain seq x y z
N MET A 1 21.95 30.09 11.26
CA MET A 1 20.58 29.55 11.14
C MET A 1 20.41 29.06 9.70
N THR A 2 20.85 27.83 9.42
CA THR A 2 20.79 27.21 8.08
C THR A 2 19.47 26.45 7.96
N GLY A 3 18.53 27.01 7.18
CA GLY A 3 17.30 26.31 6.83
C GLY A 3 17.63 25.13 5.92
N SER A 4 17.56 23.92 6.46
CA SER A 4 17.65 22.68 5.70
C SER A 4 16.40 22.53 4.83
N HIS A 5 16.47 23.02 3.59
CA HIS A 5 15.49 22.66 2.57
C HIS A 5 15.70 21.18 2.21
N GLN A 6 15.02 20.28 2.92
CA GLN A 6 14.85 18.91 2.45
C GLN A 6 13.98 18.95 1.20
N HIS A 7 14.62 18.97 0.03
CA HIS A 7 13.96 18.67 -1.23
C HIS A 7 13.35 17.28 -1.09
N THR A 8 12.03 17.21 -1.00
CA THR A 8 11.27 15.95 -1.02
C THR A 8 11.33 15.46 -2.46
N PHE A 9 12.33 14.64 -2.76
CA PHE A 9 12.53 14.08 -4.09
C PHE A 9 11.44 13.02 -4.31
N MET A 10 10.57 13.25 -5.28
CA MET A 10 9.68 12.21 -5.81
C MET A 10 10.48 11.45 -6.87
N ASP A 11 10.47 10.12 -6.80
CA ASP A 11 11.18 9.25 -7.75
C ASP A 11 10.19 8.55 -8.67
N ILE A 12 10.58 8.32 -9.92
CA ILE A 12 9.79 7.56 -10.89
C ILE A 12 10.60 6.41 -11.44
N GLY A 13 10.06 5.20 -11.36
CA GLY A 13 10.54 4.02 -12.04
C GLY A 13 9.70 3.65 -13.24
N CYS A 14 10.38 3.36 -14.35
CA CYS A 14 9.75 2.91 -15.57
C CYS A 14 10.01 1.42 -15.75
N HIS A 15 8.95 0.64 -15.94
CA HIS A 15 9.01 -0.79 -16.19
C HIS A 15 8.23 -1.12 -17.47
N PRO A 16 8.50 -2.26 -18.15
CA PRO A 16 7.67 -2.68 -19.26
C PRO A 16 6.20 -2.83 -18.84
N GLY A 17 5.32 -2.02 -19.42
CA GLY A 17 3.86 -2.05 -19.20
C GLY A 17 3.33 -1.23 -18.02
N PHE A 18 4.20 -0.63 -17.20
CA PHE A 18 3.77 0.24 -16.10
C PHE A 18 4.89 1.15 -15.57
N ASN A 19 4.50 2.25 -14.94
CA ASN A 19 5.39 3.16 -14.23
C ASN A 19 5.07 3.16 -12.73
N VAL A 20 6.03 3.54 -11.89
CA VAL A 20 5.85 3.62 -10.44
C VAL A 20 6.37 4.95 -9.93
N LEU A 21 5.52 5.71 -9.24
CA LEU A 21 5.90 6.93 -8.53
C LEU A 21 6.12 6.62 -7.04
N CYS A 22 7.28 7.01 -6.50
CA CYS A 22 7.59 6.96 -5.07
C CYS A 22 7.54 8.36 -4.46
N MET A 23 6.75 8.51 -3.40
CA MET A 23 6.58 9.76 -2.67
C MET A 23 6.90 9.54 -1.18
N PRO A 24 8.12 9.88 -0.73
CA PRO A 24 8.48 9.79 0.67
C PRO A 24 7.67 10.78 1.52
N TYR A 25 7.12 10.31 2.64
CA TYR A 25 6.49 11.17 3.63
C TYR A 25 7.54 11.92 4.45
N SER A 26 7.21 13.14 4.87
CA SER A 26 8.09 13.90 5.75
C SER A 26 8.34 13.15 7.05
N ARG A 27 9.61 13.04 7.44
CA ARG A 27 10.03 12.35 8.66
C ARG A 27 9.44 13.03 9.90
N SER A 28 8.55 12.35 10.61
CA SER A 28 8.02 12.81 11.90
C SER A 28 8.75 12.12 13.05
N GLY A 29 9.92 12.65 13.43
CA GLY A 29 10.58 12.36 14.71
C GLY A 29 11.11 10.94 14.97
N GLY A 30 10.84 9.95 14.11
CA GLY A 30 11.30 8.56 14.27
C GLY A 30 12.20 8.07 13.13
N ASP A 31 12.82 6.89 13.32
CA ASP A 31 13.73 6.25 12.34
C ASP A 31 13.03 5.60 11.16
N ARG A 32 11.72 5.39 11.25
CA ARG A 32 10.93 4.78 10.18
C ARG A 32 10.73 5.77 9.04
N LEU A 33 11.05 5.31 7.83
CA LEU A 33 10.77 6.03 6.59
C LEU A 33 9.55 5.37 5.94
N PHE A 34 8.55 6.19 5.62
CA PHE A 34 7.36 5.76 4.90
C PHE A 34 7.34 6.46 3.54
N ALA A 35 6.94 5.73 2.51
CA ALA A 35 6.71 6.29 1.18
C ALA A 35 5.42 5.72 0.60
N MET A 36 4.71 6.55 -0.16
CA MET A 36 3.59 6.11 -0.99
C MET A 36 4.13 5.70 -2.36
N TYR A 37 3.76 4.50 -2.81
CA TYR A 37 4.06 4.01 -4.15
C TYR A 37 2.77 3.98 -4.97
N ILE A 38 2.76 4.68 -6.11
CA ILE A 38 1.64 4.66 -7.05
C ILE A 38 2.08 3.90 -8.30
N TYR A 39 1.48 2.74 -8.52
CA TYR A 39 1.69 1.92 -9.71
C TYR A 39 0.68 2.36 -10.78
N LEU A 40 1.18 2.77 -11.94
CA LEU A 40 0.39 3.26 -13.05
C LEU A 40 0.65 2.38 -14.29
N PRO A 41 -0.25 1.44 -14.60
CA PRO A 41 -0.21 0.68 -15.85
C PRO A 41 -0.30 1.61 -17.07
N ASP A 42 0.31 1.22 -18.18
CA ASP A 42 0.20 1.95 -19.45
C ASP A 42 -1.23 1.87 -20.03
N GLU A 43 -1.92 0.76 -19.77
CA GLU A 43 -3.31 0.52 -20.14
C GLU A 43 -4.28 1.07 -19.09
N CYS A 44 -5.38 1.71 -19.52
CA CYS A 44 -6.36 2.31 -18.60
C CYS A 44 -7.02 1.30 -17.64
N ASP A 45 -7.27 0.08 -18.11
CA ASP A 45 -7.81 -1.05 -17.35
C ASP A 45 -6.74 -2.10 -17.02
N GLY A 46 -5.46 -1.73 -17.07
CA GLY A 46 -4.32 -2.64 -16.88
C GLY A 46 -4.08 -3.08 -15.43
N LEU A 47 -4.73 -2.47 -14.44
CA LEU A 47 -4.48 -2.75 -13.01
C LEU A 47 -4.69 -4.23 -12.62
N PRO A 48 -5.78 -4.91 -13.03
CA PRO A 48 -5.95 -6.34 -12.76
C PRO A 48 -4.87 -7.20 -13.42
N GLY A 49 -4.41 -6.84 -14.62
CA GLY A 49 -3.30 -7.51 -15.31
C GLY A 49 -2.00 -7.38 -14.53
N LEU A 50 -1.67 -6.15 -14.13
CA LEU A 50 -0.50 -5.85 -13.31
C LEU A 50 -0.53 -6.60 -11.98
N MET A 51 -1.68 -6.60 -11.28
CA MET A 51 -1.83 -7.34 -10.02
C MET A 51 -1.59 -8.84 -10.19
N ARG A 52 -2.13 -9.45 -11.24
CA ARG A 52 -1.87 -10.88 -11.55
C ARG A 52 -0.39 -11.13 -11.78
N GLN A 53 0.27 -10.29 -12.58
CA GLN A 53 1.70 -10.41 -12.84
C GLN A 53 2.52 -10.31 -11.54
N GLN A 54 2.27 -9.31 -10.70
CA GLN A 54 3.00 -9.16 -9.43
C GLN A 54 2.72 -10.31 -8.44
N SER A 55 1.50 -10.85 -8.45
CA SER A 55 1.13 -11.99 -7.59
C SER A 55 1.73 -13.32 -8.05
N SER A 56 2.15 -13.45 -9.31
CA SER A 56 2.69 -14.69 -9.87
C SER A 56 4.12 -15.01 -9.39
N ASP A 57 4.90 -13.97 -9.07
CA ASP A 57 6.24 -14.10 -8.49
C ASP A 57 6.46 -13.05 -7.39
N PRO A 58 5.93 -13.32 -6.18
CA PRO A 58 6.02 -12.38 -5.05
C PRO A 58 7.47 -12.13 -4.62
N ALA A 59 8.35 -13.12 -4.78
CA ALA A 59 9.76 -12.98 -4.43
C ALA A 59 10.45 -11.99 -5.37
N ALA A 60 10.23 -12.10 -6.68
CA ALA A 60 10.76 -11.12 -7.63
C ALA A 60 10.19 -9.72 -7.40
N PHE A 61 8.93 -9.58 -7.00
CA PHE A 61 8.36 -8.26 -6.67
C PHE A 61 9.03 -7.61 -5.45
N VAL A 62 9.31 -8.39 -4.40
CA VAL A 62 9.97 -7.88 -3.18
C VAL A 62 11.46 -7.60 -3.42
N HIS A 63 12.13 -8.41 -4.24
CA HIS A 63 13.56 -8.30 -4.48
C HIS A 63 13.94 -7.35 -5.61
N LYS A 64 13.07 -7.14 -6.61
CA LYS A 64 13.32 -6.13 -7.64
C LYS A 64 13.12 -4.75 -7.03
N GLY A 65 14.20 -3.95 -7.04
CA GLY A 65 14.11 -2.53 -6.74
C GLY A 65 13.09 -1.89 -7.68
N VAL A 66 11.98 -1.40 -7.12
CA VAL A 66 10.90 -0.78 -7.90
C VAL A 66 11.35 0.58 -8.45
N MET A 67 12.31 1.22 -7.78
CA MET A 67 12.88 2.51 -8.14
C MET A 67 14.20 2.34 -8.92
N PRO A 68 14.42 3.11 -10.00
CA PRO A 68 15.67 3.12 -10.72
C PRO A 68 16.75 3.81 -9.90
N GLU A 69 18.00 3.42 -10.11
CA GLU A 69 19.17 4.04 -9.44
C GLU A 69 19.43 5.49 -9.89
N LYS A 70 18.77 5.94 -10.97
CA LYS A 70 19.01 7.25 -11.58
C LYS A 70 17.71 8.05 -11.71
N PRO A 71 17.74 9.36 -11.43
CA PRO A 71 16.63 10.27 -11.69
C PRO A 71 16.18 10.25 -13.14
N VAL A 72 14.87 10.34 -13.37
CA VAL A 72 14.25 10.46 -14.69
C VAL A 72 13.62 11.85 -14.83
N THR A 73 13.80 12.49 -15.98
CA THR A 73 13.11 13.74 -16.29
C THR A 73 11.64 13.45 -16.57
N VAL A 74 10.76 14.11 -15.81
CA VAL A 74 9.31 13.98 -15.96
C VAL A 74 8.75 15.25 -16.60
N GLY A 75 7.79 15.08 -17.52
CA GLY A 75 6.97 16.18 -18.02
C GLY A 75 5.91 16.61 -16.99
N GLU A 76 4.69 16.88 -17.45
CA GLU A 76 3.57 17.14 -16.54
C GLU A 76 3.14 15.87 -15.80
N LEU A 77 3.31 15.84 -14.48
CA LEU A 77 2.80 14.79 -13.61
C LEU A 77 1.47 15.23 -12.97
N LYS A 78 0.38 14.51 -13.23
CA LYS A 78 -0.95 14.79 -12.67
C LYS A 78 -1.35 13.72 -11.66
N ILE A 79 -1.51 14.13 -10.41
CA ILE A 79 -1.87 13.25 -9.30
C ILE A 79 -3.24 13.66 -8.76
N PRO A 80 -4.28 12.81 -8.89
CA PRO A 80 -5.63 13.14 -8.42
C PRO A 80 -5.67 13.10 -6.89
N LYS A 81 -6.34 14.07 -6.27
CA LYS A 81 -6.65 13.99 -4.84
C LYS A 81 -7.76 12.97 -4.62
N PHE A 82 -7.63 12.16 -3.58
CA PHE A 82 -8.67 11.21 -3.23
C PHE A 82 -8.74 11.00 -1.71
N GLU A 83 -9.89 10.55 -1.26
CA GLU A 83 -10.11 10.00 0.06
C GLU A 83 -10.91 8.72 -0.12
N VAL A 84 -10.38 7.62 0.39
CA VAL A 84 -10.98 6.29 0.27
C VAL A 84 -11.00 5.63 1.64
N SER A 85 -12.12 4.98 1.95
CA SER A 85 -12.24 4.12 3.12
C SER A 85 -12.79 2.76 2.69
N LEU A 86 -12.30 1.72 3.33
CA LEU A 86 -12.69 0.35 3.05
C LEU A 86 -12.94 -0.38 4.36
N LYS A 87 -14.06 -1.11 4.43
CA LYS A 87 -14.35 -2.06 5.49
C LYS A 87 -14.66 -3.41 4.87
N VAL A 88 -13.94 -4.44 5.31
CA VAL A 88 -14.04 -5.80 4.79
C VAL A 88 -14.32 -6.78 5.93
N GLU A 89 -15.23 -7.72 5.70
CA GLU A 89 -15.38 -8.91 6.55
C GLU A 89 -14.24 -9.90 6.21
N ALA A 90 -13.08 -9.67 6.81
CA ALA A 90 -11.85 -10.42 6.57
C ALA A 90 -12.00 -11.93 6.84
N SER A 91 -12.91 -12.35 7.74
CA SER A 91 -13.16 -13.78 8.00
C SER A 91 -13.57 -14.53 6.74
N ARG A 92 -14.35 -13.92 5.84
CA ARG A 92 -14.73 -14.52 4.55
C ARG A 92 -13.54 -14.70 3.62
N LEU A 93 -12.75 -13.63 3.44
CA LEU A 93 -11.56 -13.69 2.59
C LEU A 93 -10.54 -14.71 3.09
N LEU A 94 -10.34 -14.80 4.41
CA LEU A 94 -9.43 -15.78 5.00
C LEU A 94 -9.94 -17.22 4.80
N CYS A 95 -11.26 -17.44 4.87
CA CYS A 95 -11.86 -18.73 4.51
C CYS A 95 -11.62 -19.06 3.03
N ASP A 96 -11.82 -18.13 2.11
CA ASP A 96 -11.56 -18.34 0.67
C ASP A 96 -10.08 -18.67 0.39
N LEU A 97 -9.17 -18.20 1.26
CA LEU A 97 -7.74 -18.53 1.26
C LEU A 97 -7.40 -19.85 2.01
N GLY A 98 -8.40 -20.59 2.49
CA GLY A 98 -8.25 -21.90 3.13
C GLY A 98 -8.18 -21.89 4.67
N LEU A 99 -8.24 -20.72 5.32
CA LEU A 99 -8.24 -20.61 6.78
C LEU A 99 -9.65 -20.79 7.35
N HIS A 100 -10.22 -21.98 7.22
CA HIS A 100 -11.57 -22.30 7.72
C HIS A 100 -11.61 -22.62 9.22
N LEU A 101 -10.59 -23.32 9.74
CA LEU A 101 -10.55 -23.77 11.15
C LEU A 101 -10.72 -22.63 12.16
N PRO A 102 -10.10 -21.45 11.98
CA PRO A 102 -10.30 -20.31 12.88
C PRO A 102 -11.75 -19.80 12.95
N PHE A 103 -12.58 -20.09 11.95
CA PHE A 103 -13.95 -19.58 11.87
C PHE A 103 -14.98 -20.70 11.92
N HIS A 104 -14.55 -21.93 12.19
CA HIS A 104 -15.42 -23.08 12.29
C HIS A 104 -15.85 -23.32 13.74
N PRO A 105 -17.17 -23.25 14.05
CA PRO A 105 -17.66 -23.37 15.41
C PRO A 105 -17.28 -24.66 16.13
N ALA A 106 -17.03 -25.76 15.42
CA ALA A 106 -16.69 -27.05 16.02
C ALA A 106 -15.18 -27.30 16.18
N ALA A 107 -14.31 -26.38 15.74
CA ALA A 107 -12.86 -26.65 15.67
C ALA A 107 -12.11 -26.43 16.99
N ASN A 108 -12.74 -25.87 18.04
CA ASN A 108 -12.14 -25.57 19.35
C ASN A 108 -10.74 -24.90 19.28
N SER A 109 -10.43 -24.20 18.20
CA SER A 109 -9.07 -23.81 17.82
C SER A 109 -8.47 -22.70 18.70
N PHE A 110 -9.27 -22.09 19.58
CA PHE A 110 -8.88 -20.96 20.43
C PHE A 110 -9.01 -21.24 21.93
N SER A 111 -9.02 -22.51 22.34
CA SER A 111 -9.11 -22.88 23.76
C SER A 111 -8.02 -22.21 24.63
N GLY A 112 -6.81 -22.03 24.09
CA GLY A 112 -5.71 -21.35 24.78
C GLY A 112 -5.85 -19.83 24.95
N LEU A 113 -6.89 -19.20 24.38
CA LEU A 113 -7.17 -17.76 24.59
C LEU A 113 -8.04 -17.49 25.82
N ILE A 114 -8.64 -18.51 26.44
CA ILE A 114 -9.48 -18.37 27.63
C ILE A 114 -8.80 -19.08 28.80
N LEU A 115 -8.48 -18.34 29.87
CA LEU A 115 -7.84 -18.90 31.06
C LEU A 115 -8.72 -19.92 31.80
N ASP A 116 -10.05 -19.71 31.82
CA ASP A 116 -11.00 -20.46 32.65
C ASP A 116 -12.20 -21.01 31.83
N SER A 117 -11.96 -21.57 30.65
CA SER A 117 -13.08 -22.16 29.88
C SER A 117 -13.56 -23.47 30.53
N PRO A 118 -14.88 -23.66 30.74
CA PRO A 118 -15.43 -24.97 31.06
C PRO A 118 -15.01 -25.97 29.98
N PRO A 119 -14.67 -27.21 30.34
CA PRO A 119 -14.18 -28.23 29.40
C PRO A 119 -15.34 -28.71 28.52
N GLU A 120 -15.77 -27.90 27.54
CA GLU A 120 -16.68 -28.23 26.43
C GLU A 120 -17.09 -27.03 25.58
N MET A 121 -16.76 -25.78 25.97
CA MET A 121 -17.11 -24.62 25.15
C MET A 121 -16.16 -24.45 23.97
N ALA A 122 -16.72 -24.60 22.77
CA ALA A 122 -16.05 -24.24 21.54
C ALA A 122 -15.89 -22.72 21.42
N VAL A 123 -14.65 -22.25 21.38
CA VAL A 123 -14.33 -20.84 21.19
C VAL A 123 -13.96 -20.61 19.74
N CYS A 124 -14.77 -19.81 19.05
CA CYS A 124 -14.58 -19.45 17.66
C CYS A 124 -14.92 -17.96 17.44
N PRO A 125 -14.04 -17.15 16.83
CA PRO A 125 -14.40 -15.83 16.38
C PRO A 125 -15.53 -15.89 15.33
N CYS A 126 -16.64 -15.20 15.60
CA CYS A 126 -17.79 -15.18 14.70
C CYS A 126 -17.52 -14.40 13.41
N ARG A 127 -16.85 -13.24 13.52
CA ARG A 127 -16.52 -12.36 12.39
C ARG A 127 -15.26 -11.57 12.67
N LEU A 128 -14.42 -11.44 11.65
CA LEU A 128 -13.26 -10.56 11.67
C LEU A 128 -13.48 -9.44 10.66
N TYR A 129 -13.28 -8.20 11.08
CA TYR A 129 -13.38 -7.03 10.20
C TYR A 129 -12.06 -6.28 10.13
N ALA A 130 -11.64 -5.93 8.92
CA ALA A 130 -10.53 -5.03 8.68
C ALA A 130 -11.09 -3.70 8.15
N THR A 131 -10.62 -2.58 8.68
CA THR A 131 -10.98 -1.24 8.21
C THR A 131 -9.72 -0.47 7.88
N SER A 132 -9.72 0.22 6.74
CA SER A 132 -8.63 1.09 6.32
C SER A 132 -9.18 2.41 5.78
N ALA A 133 -8.39 3.46 5.92
CA ALA A 133 -8.65 4.75 5.31
C ALA A 133 -7.34 5.28 4.73
N SER A 134 -7.42 5.93 3.58
CA SER A 134 -6.30 6.57 2.92
C SER A 134 -6.76 7.86 2.29
N SER A 135 -6.02 8.93 2.53
CA SER A 135 -6.27 10.24 1.94
C SER A 135 -4.98 10.74 1.31
N MET A 136 -5.12 11.30 0.12
CA MET A 136 -4.03 11.96 -0.57
C MET A 136 -4.50 13.35 -0.99
N SER A 137 -3.86 14.35 -0.40
CA SER A 137 -4.07 15.74 -0.76
C SER A 137 -2.71 16.38 -1.03
N THR A 138 -2.61 17.03 -2.18
CA THR A 138 -1.47 17.89 -2.49
C THR A 138 -1.73 19.28 -1.91
N ARG A 139 -0.76 19.87 -1.20
CA ARG A 139 -0.89 21.26 -0.72
C ARG A 139 -1.07 22.19 -1.94
N LYS A 140 -2.11 23.04 -1.92
CA LYS A 140 -2.18 24.18 -2.85
C LYS A 140 -0.91 25.01 -2.64
N GLY A 141 -0.08 25.14 -3.67
CA GLY A 141 1.19 25.90 -3.63
C GLY A 141 2.45 25.12 -4.00
N GLN A 142 2.44 23.79 -4.12
CA GLN A 142 3.59 23.04 -4.68
C GLN A 142 3.66 23.07 -6.21
N TRP A 143 2.59 23.47 -6.89
CA TRP A 143 2.57 23.72 -8.35
C TRP A 143 3.27 25.02 -8.77
N LEU A 144 3.74 25.85 -7.82
CA LEU A 144 4.27 27.19 -8.13
C LEU A 144 5.80 27.30 -8.11
N LEU A 145 6.54 26.19 -8.23
CA LEU A 145 8.00 26.22 -8.35
C LEU A 145 8.45 25.58 -9.67
N ARG A 146 8.49 26.47 -10.67
CA ARG A 146 9.32 26.46 -11.89
C ARG A 146 8.96 25.50 -13.02
N ALA A 147 8.03 25.97 -13.86
CA ALA A 147 8.34 26.12 -15.28
C ALA A 147 9.49 27.16 -15.41
N LEU A 148 10.74 26.72 -15.44
CA LEU A 148 11.88 27.51 -15.88
C LEU A 148 12.97 26.54 -16.38
N LEU A 149 12.81 26.08 -17.61
CA LEU A 149 13.93 25.88 -18.53
C LEU A 149 13.39 25.84 -19.96
N GLU A 150 12.86 26.98 -20.41
CA GLU A 150 12.98 27.34 -21.82
C GLU A 150 14.37 27.97 -22.00
N LYS A 151 15.18 27.32 -22.81
CA LYS A 151 16.09 27.98 -23.74
C LYS A 151 15.81 27.42 -25.12
#